data_AF-A0A820NUS7-F1
#
_entry.id   AF-A0A820NUS7-F1
#
_cell.length_a   1.000
_cell.length_b   1.000
_cell.length_c   1.000
_cell.angle_alpha   90.00
_cell.angle_beta   90.00
_cell.angle_gamma   90.00
#
_symmetry.space_group_name_H-M   'P 1'
#
loop_
_entity.id
_entity.type
_entity.pdbx_description
1 polymer ?
#
loop_
_entity_poly.entity_id
_entity_poly.type
_entity_poly.pdbx_seq_one_letter_code
_entity_poly.pdbx_strand_id
1 'polypeptide(L)'
;MCTTAGWSGVLQALTNDQPPDCDPTLNTPSHRGDCGSTAIAIPFLISYLIISSLVVVNMYIAVILENFSQAQEDVQQGLTDDDYDMYYEKWQ
;
A
#
# COMPACT_ATOMS: atom_id res chain seq x y z
N MET A 1 -1.04 5.96 -3.94
CA MET A 1 -0.54 5.00 -4.95
C MET A 1 -0.38 3.57 -4.41
N CYS A 2 -0.89 3.24 -3.20
CA CYS A 2 -0.55 1.99 -2.52
C CYS A 2 -0.97 0.70 -3.26
N THR A 3 -1.90 0.80 -4.21
CA THR A 3 -2.31 -0.31 -5.10
C THR A 3 -1.66 -0.25 -6.49
N THR A 4 -0.66 0.62 -6.68
CA THR A 4 -0.05 0.99 -7.96
C THR A 4 -1.01 1.59 -9.01
N ALA A 5 -2.29 1.78 -8.72
CA ALA A 5 -3.20 2.39 -9.69
C ALA A 5 -2.86 3.88 -9.93
N GLY A 6 -2.87 4.29 -11.21
CA GLY A 6 -2.70 5.70 -11.62
C GLY A 6 -1.28 6.26 -11.55
N TRP A 7 -0.25 5.44 -11.29
CA TRP A 7 1.14 5.89 -11.22
C TRP A 7 1.64 6.51 -12.52
N SER A 8 1.18 5.99 -13.67
CA SER A 8 1.56 6.49 -15.00
C SER A 8 1.04 7.92 -15.24
N GLY A 9 -0.19 8.22 -14.84
CA GLY A 9 -0.77 9.56 -14.98
C GLY A 9 -0.09 10.59 -14.06
N VAL A 10 0.25 10.18 -12.83
CA VAL A 10 1.01 11.03 -11.90
C VAL A 10 2.43 11.25 -12.41
N LEU A 11 3.09 10.21 -12.93
CA LEU A 11 4.42 10.36 -13.52
C LEU A 11 4.38 11.31 -14.72
N GLN A 12 3.40 11.15 -15.59
CA GLN A 12 3.22 12.00 -16.77
C GLN A 12 3.05 13.48 -16.38
N ALA A 13 2.23 13.76 -15.35
CA ALA A 13 2.07 15.12 -14.85
C ALA A 13 3.36 15.71 -14.26
N LEU A 14 4.18 14.90 -13.57
CA LEU A 14 5.44 15.35 -12.95
C LEU A 14 6.61 15.46 -13.93
N THR A 15 6.51 14.81 -15.09
CA THR A 15 7.55 14.73 -16.13
C THR A 15 7.32 15.73 -17.26
N ASN A 16 6.20 16.47 -17.24
CA ASN A 16 5.93 17.49 -18.26
C ASN A 16 6.91 18.66 -18.15
N ASP A 17 7.92 18.64 -19.03
CA ASP A 17 9.00 19.61 -19.11
C ASP A 17 9.02 20.36 -20.46
N GLN A 18 8.09 20.07 -21.38
CA GLN A 18 8.05 20.64 -22.74
C GLN A 18 6.77 21.46 -23.03
N PRO A 19 6.86 22.61 -23.73
CA PRO A 19 5.69 23.34 -24.24
C PRO A 19 4.93 22.51 -25.30
N PRO A 20 3.57 22.57 -25.40
CA PRO A 20 2.63 23.52 -24.80
C PRO A 20 2.09 23.13 -23.40
N ASP A 21 2.54 22.00 -22.83
CA ASP A 21 2.00 21.45 -21.58
C ASP A 21 2.60 22.08 -20.31
N CYS A 22 3.64 22.91 -20.46
CA CYS A 22 4.25 23.74 -19.42
C CYS A 22 4.63 25.12 -20.00
N ASP A 23 4.51 26.18 -19.18
CA ASP A 23 5.12 27.49 -19.36
C ASP A 23 6.20 27.79 -18.28
N PRO A 24 7.51 27.72 -18.62
CA PRO A 24 8.59 28.03 -17.69
C PRO A 24 8.69 29.53 -17.34
N THR A 25 7.95 30.39 -18.06
CA THR A 25 7.93 31.84 -17.86
C THR A 25 6.71 32.34 -17.09
N LEU A 26 5.82 31.43 -16.69
CA LEU A 26 4.66 31.73 -15.87
C LEU A 26 5.09 32.39 -14.55
N ASN A 27 4.96 33.71 -14.48
CA ASN A 27 5.23 34.51 -13.28
C ASN A 27 3.91 34.86 -12.61
N THR A 28 3.41 33.93 -11.79
CA THR A 28 2.32 34.24 -10.86
C THR A 28 2.91 34.68 -9.51
N PRO A 29 2.16 35.42 -8.67
CA PRO A 29 2.65 35.82 -7.34
C PRO A 29 3.06 34.63 -6.45
N SER A 30 2.57 33.44 -6.76
CA SER A 30 2.72 32.22 -5.97
C SER A 30 3.69 31.19 -6.57
N HIS A 31 3.94 31.18 -7.89
CA HIS A 31 4.81 30.20 -8.54
C HIS A 31 5.61 30.81 -9.71
N ARG A 32 6.88 30.39 -9.81
CA ARG A 32 7.78 30.65 -10.95
C ARG A 32 7.85 29.39 -11.82
N GLY A 33 7.06 29.36 -12.89
CA GLY A 33 6.95 28.23 -13.81
C GLY A 33 6.15 27.05 -13.25
N ASP A 34 5.54 26.28 -14.15
CA ASP A 34 4.75 25.06 -13.88
C ASP A 34 5.39 23.78 -14.46
N CYS A 35 6.63 23.87 -14.97
CA CYS A 35 7.37 22.73 -15.50
C CYS A 35 7.81 21.75 -14.40
N GLY A 36 7.55 20.48 -14.64
CA GLY A 36 8.12 19.38 -13.88
C GLY A 36 9.61 19.14 -14.20
N SER A 37 10.27 18.30 -13.38
CA SER A 37 11.64 17.86 -13.62
C SER A 37 11.71 16.34 -13.68
N THR A 38 11.87 15.81 -14.89
CA THR A 38 12.00 14.39 -15.20
C THR A 38 13.07 13.69 -14.37
N ALA A 39 14.22 14.35 -14.17
CA ALA A 39 15.38 13.79 -13.48
C ALA A 39 15.13 13.50 -11.99
N ILE A 40 14.24 14.27 -11.34
CA ILE A 40 13.93 14.14 -9.91
C ILE A 40 12.60 13.40 -9.71
N ALA A 41 11.64 13.59 -10.62
CA ALA A 41 10.31 12.97 -10.54
C ALA A 41 10.35 11.44 -10.61
N ILE A 42 11.15 10.87 -11.52
CA ILE A 42 11.25 9.42 -11.71
C ILE A 42 11.77 8.70 -10.45
N PRO A 43 12.97 9.02 -9.91
CA PRO A 43 13.48 8.33 -8.73
C PRO A 43 12.62 8.55 -7.48
N PHE A 44 12.00 9.73 -7.35
CA PHE A 44 11.07 10.00 -6.24
C PHE A 44 9.83 9.10 -6.29
N LEU A 45 9.18 9.00 -7.46
CA LEU A 45 7.98 8.18 -7.60
C LEU A 45 8.30 6.69 -7.43
N ILE A 46 9.41 6.21 -8.02
CA ILE A 46 9.82 4.81 -7.92
C ILE A 46 10.14 4.44 -6.47
N SER A 47 10.94 5.26 -5.76
CA SER A 47 11.26 4.99 -4.36
C SER A 47 10.01 4.98 -3.48
N TYR A 48 9.06 5.90 -3.70
CA TYR A 48 7.77 5.90 -3.02
C TYR A 48 6.97 4.61 -3.28
N LEU A 49 6.90 4.14 -4.53
CA LEU A 49 6.17 2.91 -4.88
C LEU A 49 6.80 1.67 -4.23
N ILE A 50 8.13 1.57 -4.21
CA ILE A 50 8.86 0.45 -3.58
C ILE A 50 8.66 0.46 -2.06
N ILE A 51 8.82 1.60 -1.41
CA ILE A 51 8.64 1.69 0.06
C ILE A 51 7.20 1.36 0.43
N SER A 52 6.23 1.92 -0.30
CA SER A 52 4.80 1.65 -0.07
C SER A 52 4.46 0.17 -0.26
N SER A 53 5.01 -0.50 -1.27
CA SER A 53 4.72 -1.92 -1.51
C SER A 53 5.32 -2.80 -0.43
N LEU A 54 6.55 -2.51 0.03
CA LEU A 54 7.19 -3.24 1.12
C LEU A 54 6.42 -3.12 2.43
N VAL A 55 5.93 -1.92 2.78
CA VAL A 55 5.12 -1.71 3.99
C VAL A 55 3.82 -2.50 3.92
N VAL A 56 3.10 -2.43 2.80
CA VAL A 56 1.82 -3.14 2.62
C VAL A 56 2.00 -4.66 2.67
N VAL A 57 3.01 -5.19 1.98
CA VAL A 57 3.30 -6.63 1.98
C VAL A 57 3.71 -7.11 3.36
N ASN A 58 4.60 -6.40 4.05
CA ASN A 58 5.05 -6.79 5.38
C ASN A 58 3.92 -6.71 6.42
N MET A 59 3.05 -5.71 6.34
CA MET A 59 1.84 -5.64 7.16
C MET A 59 0.91 -6.83 6.87
N TYR A 60 0.68 -7.16 5.60
CA TYR A 60 -0.20 -8.25 5.20
C TYR A 60 0.32 -9.61 5.69
N ILE A 61 1.62 -9.87 5.54
CA ILE A 61 2.26 -11.08 6.07
C ILE A 61 2.10 -11.15 7.59
N ALA A 62 2.33 -10.05 8.31
CA ALA A 62 2.17 -10.02 9.77
C ALA A 62 0.75 -10.38 10.22
N VAL A 63 -0.27 -9.81 9.57
CA VAL A 63 -1.68 -10.09 9.88
C VAL A 63 -2.04 -11.56 9.60
N ILE A 64 -1.56 -12.12 8.49
CA ILE A 64 -1.77 -13.54 8.17
C ILE A 64 -1.12 -14.43 9.22
N LEU A 65 0.14 -14.13 9.60
CA LEU A 65 0.87 -14.92 10.59
C LEU A 65 0.21 -14.87 11.96
N GLU A 66 -0.30 -13.70 12.36
CA GLU A 66 -1.03 -13.55 13.61
C GLU A 66 -2.32 -14.39 13.61
N ASN A 67 -3.08 -14.35 12.51
CA ASN A 67 -4.29 -15.18 12.38
C ASN A 67 -3.98 -16.68 12.38
N PHE A 68 -2.92 -17.10 11.68
CA PHE A 68 -2.49 -18.50 11.67
C PHE A 68 -1.98 -18.94 13.05
N SER A 69 -1.25 -18.06 13.75
CA SER A 69 -0.78 -18.29 15.11
C SER A 69 -1.95 -18.47 16.08
N GLN A 70 -2.98 -17.63 15.99
CA GLN A 70 -4.19 -17.75 16.82
C GLN A 70 -4.91 -19.08 16.56
N ALA A 71 -5.12 -19.44 15.29
CA ALA A 71 -5.76 -20.70 14.93
C ALA A 71 -4.97 -21.94 15.44
N GLN A 72 -3.63 -21.86 15.44
CA GLN A 72 -2.80 -22.93 15.99
C GLN A 72 -2.89 -22.98 17.54
N GLU A 73 -3.00 -21.82 18.19
CA GLU A 73 -3.14 -21.70 19.64
C GLU A 73 -4.50 -22.28 20.10
N ASP A 74 -5.58 -22.02 19.38
CA ASP A 74 -6.91 -22.60 19.62
C ASP A 74 -6.88 -24.14 19.55
N VAL A 75 -6.17 -24.71 18.56
CA VAL A 75 -5.99 -26.16 18.43
C VAL A 75 -5.12 -26.73 19.56
N GLN A 76 -4.10 -26.00 20.01
CA GLN A 76 -3.20 -26.45 21.09
C GLN A 76 -3.82 -26.35 22.48
N GLN A 77 -4.79 -25.46 22.70
CA GLN A 77 -5.47 -25.30 23.99
C GLN A 77 -6.39 -26.49 24.35
N GLY A 78 -6.56 -27.48 23.47
CA GLY A 78 -7.07 -28.81 23.84
C GLY A 78 -8.56 -28.87 24.22
N LEU A 79 -9.27 -27.75 24.18
CA LEU A 79 -10.73 -27.66 24.17
C LEU A 79 -11.14 -26.88 22.92
N THR A 80 -11.54 -27.62 21.91
CA THR A 80 -12.04 -27.12 20.62
C THR A 80 -13.55 -26.86 20.73
N ASP A 81 -14.13 -26.02 19.86
CA ASP A 81 -15.59 -25.84 19.80
C ASP A 81 -16.33 -27.20 19.63
N ASP A 82 -15.73 -28.12 18.87
CA ASP A 82 -16.22 -29.50 18.72
C ASP A 82 -16.27 -30.29 20.05
N ASP A 83 -15.39 -29.97 21.02
CA ASP A 83 -15.40 -30.62 22.34
C ASP A 83 -16.57 -30.12 23.21
N TYR A 84 -16.95 -28.84 23.06
CA TYR A 84 -18.14 -28.29 23.72
C TYR A 84 -19.42 -28.87 23.11
N ASP A 85 -19.50 -29.00 21.79
CA ASP A 85 -20.64 -29.61 21.10
C ASP A 85 -20.81 -31.09 21.46
N MET A 86 -19.71 -31.86 21.50
CA MET A 86 -19.72 -33.25 21.98
C MET A 86 -20.18 -33.36 23.44
N TYR A 87 -19.79 -32.42 24.30
CA TYR A 87 -20.24 -32.39 25.69
C TYR A 87 -21.76 -32.15 25.78
N TYR A 88 -22.30 -31.20 25.00
CA TYR A 88 -23.74 -30.91 24.99
C TYR A 88 -24.58 -32.07 24.43
N GLU A 89 -24.09 -32.80 23.42
CA GLU A 89 -24.75 -34.02 22.94
C GLU A 89 -24.77 -35.13 23.99
N LYS A 90 -23.67 -35.30 24.75
CA LYS A 90 -23.57 -36.33 25.80
C LYS A 90 -24.35 -36.00 27.07
N TRP A 91 -24.57 -34.72 27.35
CA TRP A 91 -25.29 -34.25 28.54
C TRP A 91 -26.81 -34.42 28.43
N GLN A 92 -27.32 -34.68 27.22
CA GLN A 92 -28.73 -35.01 26.96
C GLN A 92 -29.03 -36.50 27.16
#